data_AF-A0A3D1YRR2-F1
#
_entry.id   AF-A0A3D1YRR2-F1
#
_cell.length_a   1.000
_cell.length_b   1.000
_cell.length_c   1.000
_cell.angle_alpha   90.00
_cell.angle_beta   90.00
_cell.angle_gamma   90.00
#
_symmetry.space_group_name_H-M   'P 1'
#
loop_
_entity.id
_entity.type
_entity.pdbx_description
1 polymer ?
#
loop_
_entity_poly.entity_id
_entity_poly.type
_entity_poly.pdbx_seq_one_letter_code
_entity_poly.pdbx_strand_id
1 'polypeptide(L)'
;ISSEPYSWGVGPTIGSTEWYNDTLDDNRNVRACYFDDEYVFGADGSFMNVLGDETWIEGWQGAEGCGTPIAPFDGSIPATFEYDEANSSLTLNGVGAYIGLPKVIEGAELLDPDPASRPESLTYVATLRDDGTLLVSISFGPGFWNFVLARAD
;
A
#
# COMPACT_ATOMS: atom_id res chain seq x y z
N ILE A 1 2.39 8.19 2.75
CA ILE A 1 2.87 8.14 1.32
C ILE A 1 3.65 9.42 1.02
N SER A 2 4.65 9.40 0.11
CA SER A 2 5.39 10.64 -0.24
C SER A 2 4.44 11.73 -0.75
N SER A 3 4.64 12.98 -0.32
CA SER A 3 3.85 14.11 -0.79
C SER A 3 4.25 14.62 -2.18
N GLU A 4 5.36 14.13 -2.73
CA GLU A 4 5.84 14.53 -4.06
C GLU A 4 4.88 14.06 -5.18
N PRO A 5 4.74 14.82 -6.28
CA PRO A 5 3.97 14.37 -7.45
C PRO A 5 4.49 13.04 -8.00
N TYR A 6 3.59 12.24 -8.56
CA TYR A 6 3.86 10.89 -9.07
C TYR A 6 4.32 9.91 -7.99
N SER A 7 3.96 10.18 -6.72
CA SER A 7 4.28 9.32 -5.58
C SER A 7 3.56 7.98 -5.61
N TRP A 8 2.46 7.88 -6.34
CA TRP A 8 1.78 6.61 -6.56
C TRP A 8 1.05 6.57 -7.91
N GLY A 9 0.85 5.36 -8.42
CA GLY A 9 0.15 5.17 -9.68
C GLY A 9 0.24 3.75 -10.23
N VAL A 10 -0.20 3.60 -11.48
CA VAL A 10 -0.30 2.34 -12.19
C VAL A 10 0.43 2.42 -13.53
N GLY A 11 1.14 1.35 -13.89
CA GLY A 11 1.80 1.25 -15.18
C GLY A 11 2.20 -0.18 -15.57
N PRO A 12 2.73 -0.37 -16.79
CA PRO A 12 3.05 -1.69 -17.33
C PRO A 12 4.26 -2.35 -16.66
N THR A 13 5.11 -1.57 -15.99
CA THR A 13 6.36 -2.02 -15.38
C THR A 13 6.53 -1.43 -13.99
N ILE A 14 7.40 -2.06 -13.20
CA ILE A 14 7.85 -1.56 -11.89
C ILE A 14 8.30 -0.09 -12.02
N GLY A 15 7.79 0.75 -11.13
CA GLY A 15 8.04 2.20 -11.07
C GLY A 15 7.30 3.05 -12.10
N SER A 16 6.54 2.46 -13.04
CA SER A 16 5.80 3.24 -14.03
C SER A 16 4.42 3.66 -13.54
N THR A 17 4.05 4.92 -13.74
CA THR A 17 2.75 5.48 -13.36
C THR A 17 2.01 6.08 -14.56
N GLU A 18 2.29 5.55 -15.77
CA GLU A 18 1.83 6.13 -17.04
C GLU A 18 0.35 5.88 -17.34
N TRP A 19 -0.27 4.84 -16.77
CA TRP A 19 -1.69 4.55 -16.99
C TRP A 19 -2.59 5.37 -16.07
N TYR A 20 -2.14 5.59 -14.83
CA TYR A 20 -2.86 6.35 -13.82
C TYR A 20 -1.87 6.81 -12.74
N ASN A 21 -2.10 7.98 -12.12
CA ASN A 21 -1.25 8.48 -11.04
C ASN A 21 -1.95 9.55 -10.20
N ASP A 22 -1.33 9.88 -9.08
CA ASP A 22 -1.78 10.89 -8.10
C ASP A 22 -1.97 12.31 -8.67
N THR A 23 -1.34 12.67 -9.80
CA THR A 23 -1.50 14.00 -10.42
C THR A 23 -2.70 14.10 -11.37
N LEU A 24 -3.34 12.98 -11.70
CA LEU A 24 -4.52 12.93 -12.57
C LEU A 24 -5.81 13.07 -11.75
N ASP A 25 -6.88 13.53 -12.41
CA ASP A 25 -8.28 13.47 -11.93
C ASP A 25 -8.50 13.94 -10.48
N ASP A 26 -7.70 14.92 -10.02
CA ASP A 26 -7.76 15.47 -8.67
C ASP A 26 -7.49 14.44 -7.55
N ASN A 27 -6.83 13.33 -7.87
CA ASN A 27 -6.59 12.21 -6.97
C ASN A 27 -5.95 12.62 -5.64
N ARG A 28 -5.01 13.57 -5.67
CA ARG A 28 -4.37 14.09 -4.46
C ARG A 28 -5.33 14.76 -3.48
N ASN A 29 -6.41 15.37 -3.97
CA ASN A 29 -7.44 15.96 -3.10
C ASN A 29 -8.50 14.94 -2.71
N VAL A 30 -8.92 14.09 -3.64
CA VAL A 30 -9.94 13.05 -3.38
C VAL A 30 -9.44 12.00 -2.39
N ARG A 31 -8.16 11.65 -2.46
CA ARG A 31 -7.51 10.63 -1.62
C ARG A 31 -6.59 11.26 -0.56
N ALA A 32 -6.94 12.42 -0.02
CA ALA A 32 -6.05 13.18 0.87
C ALA A 32 -5.69 12.42 2.17
N CYS A 33 -6.65 11.70 2.77
CA CYS A 33 -6.48 10.86 3.97
C CYS A 33 -5.51 9.68 3.81
N TYR A 34 -5.06 9.42 2.58
CA TYR A 34 -4.17 8.31 2.30
C TYR A 34 -2.68 8.74 2.36
N PHE A 35 -2.41 10.05 2.44
CA PHE A 35 -1.04 10.58 2.47
C PHE A 35 -0.41 10.53 3.87
N ASP A 36 -1.22 10.66 4.93
CA ASP A 36 -0.82 10.54 6.34
C ASP A 36 -0.88 9.10 6.87
N ASP A 37 -1.31 8.14 6.06
CA ASP A 37 -1.15 6.71 6.36
C ASP A 37 0.33 6.34 6.52
N GLU A 38 0.64 5.71 7.65
CA GLU A 38 1.97 5.23 8.02
C GLU A 38 2.07 3.70 7.96
N TYR A 39 3.22 3.23 7.47
CA TYR A 39 3.58 1.83 7.38
C TYR A 39 4.79 1.59 8.29
N VAL A 40 4.54 1.10 9.50
CA VAL A 40 5.54 1.05 10.55
C VAL A 40 6.27 -0.29 10.52
N PHE A 41 7.57 -0.24 10.23
CA PHE A 41 8.48 -1.37 10.26
C PHE A 41 9.25 -1.39 11.58
N GLY A 42 8.84 -2.24 12.52
CA GLY A 42 9.44 -2.36 13.85
C GLY A 42 10.83 -2.99 13.82
N ALA A 43 11.72 -2.54 14.70
CA ALA A 43 13.07 -3.11 14.84
C ALA A 43 13.07 -4.58 15.30
N ASP A 44 11.95 -5.06 15.83
CA ASP A 44 11.71 -6.46 16.23
C ASP A 44 11.10 -7.32 15.11
N GLY A 45 10.91 -6.77 13.91
CA GLY A 45 10.28 -7.43 12.77
C GLY A 45 8.76 -7.31 12.73
N SER A 46 8.15 -6.58 13.67
CA SER A 46 6.71 -6.27 13.62
C SER A 46 6.36 -5.30 12.49
N PHE A 47 5.14 -5.41 11.96
CA PHE A 47 4.58 -4.50 10.97
C PHE A 47 3.22 -4.00 11.43
N MET A 48 2.91 -2.73 11.12
CA MET A 48 1.60 -2.14 11.40
C MET A 48 1.22 -1.09 10.35
N ASN A 49 -0.03 -1.14 9.89
CA ASN A 49 -0.68 -0.02 9.24
C ASN A 49 -1.20 0.93 10.33
N VAL A 50 -0.71 2.17 10.36
CA VAL A 50 -1.16 3.22 11.29
C VAL A 50 -1.88 4.27 10.45
N LEU A 51 -3.22 4.27 10.53
CA LEU A 51 -4.09 4.93 9.55
C LEU A 51 -4.87 6.13 10.13
N GLY A 52 -4.61 6.51 11.37
CA GLY A 52 -5.32 7.60 12.03
C GLY A 52 -6.84 7.42 12.10
N ASP A 53 -7.58 8.53 11.97
CA ASP A 53 -9.06 8.55 12.02
C ASP A 53 -9.70 8.20 10.66
N GLU A 54 -9.00 8.44 9.55
CA GLU A 54 -9.49 8.23 8.19
C GLU A 54 -8.39 7.68 7.28
N THR A 55 -8.75 6.75 6.41
CA THR A 55 -7.93 6.24 5.30
C THR A 55 -8.79 6.12 4.04
N TRP A 56 -8.20 5.71 2.91
CA TRP A 56 -8.96 5.41 1.70
C TRP A 56 -9.74 4.11 1.83
N ILE A 57 -11.06 4.21 1.84
CA ILE A 57 -11.99 3.07 1.84
C ILE A 57 -12.36 2.75 0.40
N GLU A 58 -12.14 1.50 0.00
CA GLU A 58 -12.55 0.99 -1.30
C GLU A 58 -14.06 0.69 -1.32
N GLY A 59 -14.71 0.82 -2.47
CA GLY A 59 -16.17 0.64 -2.56
C GLY A 59 -16.70 -0.75 -2.13
N TRP A 60 -15.85 -1.77 -2.16
CA TRP A 60 -16.20 -3.11 -1.65
C TRP A 60 -16.06 -3.22 -0.12
N GLN A 61 -15.33 -2.32 0.53
CA GLN A 61 -15.23 -2.21 2.00
C GLN A 61 -16.44 -1.44 2.57
N GLY A 62 -16.94 -0.44 1.82
CA GLY A 62 -18.00 0.45 2.29
C GLY A 62 -18.27 1.61 1.33
N ALA A 63 -18.55 2.78 1.89
CA ALA A 63 -18.66 4.00 1.09
C ALA A 63 -17.26 4.39 0.59
N GLU A 64 -17.08 4.42 -0.73
CA GLU A 64 -15.80 4.76 -1.34
C GLU A 64 -15.40 6.21 -1.02
N GLY A 65 -14.18 6.39 -0.52
CA GLY A 65 -13.67 7.70 -0.11
C GLY A 65 -12.86 7.65 1.18
N CYS A 66 -12.47 8.82 1.65
CA CYS A 66 -11.89 8.96 2.99
C CYS A 66 -12.92 8.59 4.06
N GLY A 67 -12.53 7.73 4.99
CA GLY A 67 -13.38 7.31 6.09
C GLY A 67 -12.67 6.39 7.08
N THR A 68 -13.36 6.02 8.16
CA THR A 68 -12.79 5.22 9.25
C THR A 68 -12.24 3.88 8.75
N PRO A 69 -10.99 3.51 9.13
CA PRO A 69 -10.39 2.23 8.76
C PRO A 69 -11.28 1.02 9.10
N ILE A 70 -11.24 -0.02 8.25
CA ILE A 70 -12.10 -1.20 8.34
C ILE A 70 -11.27 -2.49 8.40
N ALA A 71 -11.48 -3.29 9.46
CA ALA A 71 -10.89 -4.62 9.60
C ALA A 71 -11.16 -5.51 8.36
N PRO A 72 -10.19 -6.32 7.92
CA PRO A 72 -8.88 -6.56 8.53
C PRO A 72 -7.79 -5.53 8.16
N PHE A 73 -8.11 -4.52 7.35
CA PHE A 73 -7.14 -3.56 6.81
C PHE A 73 -6.94 -2.34 7.71
N ASP A 74 -7.43 -2.38 8.95
CA ASP A 74 -7.37 -1.27 9.91
C ASP A 74 -6.13 -1.32 10.81
N GLY A 75 -5.18 -2.22 10.53
CA GLY A 75 -3.99 -2.41 11.36
C GLY A 75 -4.24 -3.11 12.70
N SER A 76 -5.47 -3.59 12.97
CA SER A 76 -5.81 -4.27 14.23
C SER A 76 -5.25 -5.69 14.32
N ILE A 77 -4.92 -6.31 13.19
CA ILE A 77 -4.35 -7.66 13.12
C ILE A 77 -2.82 -7.56 13.22
N PRO A 78 -2.17 -8.26 14.18
CA PRO A 78 -0.73 -8.29 14.26
C PRO A 78 -0.09 -8.81 12.97
N ALA A 79 0.91 -8.08 12.48
CA ALA A 79 1.65 -8.43 11.29
C ALA A 79 3.16 -8.36 11.53
N THR A 80 3.92 -8.95 10.62
CA THR A 80 5.39 -8.92 10.58
C THR A 80 5.86 -8.60 9.18
N PHE A 81 7.13 -8.22 9.03
CA PHE A 81 7.75 -8.04 7.72
C PHE A 81 9.11 -8.73 7.63
N GLU A 82 9.46 -9.08 6.40
CA GLU A 82 10.80 -9.54 6.01
C GLU A 82 11.27 -8.72 4.82
N TYR A 83 12.41 -8.05 4.94
CA TYR A 83 13.04 -7.31 3.84
C TYR A 83 14.32 -8.00 3.39
N ASP A 84 14.35 -8.41 2.12
CA ASP A 84 15.52 -8.96 1.44
C ASP A 84 16.02 -7.94 0.41
N GLU A 85 17.01 -7.15 0.83
CA GLU A 85 17.62 -6.11 0.00
C GLU A 85 18.27 -6.69 -1.27
N ALA A 86 18.92 -7.86 -1.17
CA ALA A 86 19.63 -8.47 -2.28
C ALA A 86 18.69 -8.88 -3.42
N ASN A 87 17.46 -9.27 -3.07
CA ASN A 87 16.41 -9.63 -4.03
C ASN A 87 15.40 -8.50 -4.27
N SER A 88 15.57 -7.33 -3.64
CA SER A 88 14.60 -6.23 -3.67
C SER A 88 13.18 -6.70 -3.33
N SER A 89 13.04 -7.50 -2.28
CA SER A 89 11.77 -8.12 -1.87
C SER A 89 11.38 -7.66 -0.47
N LEU A 90 10.12 -7.27 -0.32
CA LEU A 90 9.51 -6.99 0.98
C LEU A 90 8.26 -7.85 1.13
N THR A 91 8.26 -8.74 2.10
CA THR A 91 7.11 -9.60 2.41
C THR A 91 6.48 -9.14 3.71
N LEU A 92 5.17 -8.93 3.70
CA LEU A 92 4.34 -8.70 4.88
C LEU A 92 3.60 -9.99 5.21
N ASN A 93 3.61 -10.40 6.47
CA ASN A 93 2.84 -11.55 6.96
C ASN A 93 1.79 -11.06 7.97
N GLY A 94 0.52 -11.37 7.71
CA GLY A 94 -0.62 -10.91 8.47
C GLY A 94 -1.77 -10.55 7.55
N VAL A 95 -2.94 -11.15 7.78
CA VAL A 95 -4.15 -10.85 6.99
C VAL A 95 -4.48 -9.38 7.13
N GLY A 96 -4.64 -8.70 5.99
CA GLY A 96 -4.98 -7.27 5.95
C GLY A 96 -3.78 -6.32 6.10
N ALA A 97 -2.55 -6.82 6.27
CA ALA A 97 -1.35 -6.00 6.15
C ALA A 97 -1.12 -5.61 4.69
N TYR A 98 -0.87 -4.32 4.42
CA TYR A 98 -0.60 -3.82 3.07
C TYR A 98 0.33 -2.62 3.07
N ILE A 99 0.94 -2.34 1.92
CA ILE A 99 1.49 -1.04 1.54
C ILE A 99 0.73 -0.57 0.31
N GLY A 100 0.44 0.72 0.22
CA GLY A 100 -0.33 1.18 -0.92
C GLY A 100 -1.81 1.11 -0.60
N LEU A 101 -2.60 0.54 -1.49
CA LEU A 101 -4.05 0.43 -1.32
C LEU A 101 -4.42 -0.96 -0.78
N PRO A 102 -5.43 -1.07 0.11
CA PRO A 102 -5.85 -2.35 0.69
C PRO A 102 -6.43 -3.32 -0.35
N LYS A 103 -6.84 -2.85 -1.53
CA LYS A 103 -7.35 -3.70 -2.60
C LYS A 103 -6.28 -4.47 -3.37
N VAL A 104 -5.01 -4.06 -3.33
CA VAL A 104 -4.02 -4.60 -4.26
C VAL A 104 -3.33 -5.80 -3.64
N ILE A 105 -3.48 -6.95 -4.28
CA ILE A 105 -2.84 -8.21 -3.88
C ILE A 105 -1.97 -8.75 -5.02
N GLU A 106 -1.16 -9.77 -4.75
CA GLU A 106 -0.33 -10.37 -5.79
C GLU A 106 -1.21 -11.00 -6.89
N GLY A 107 -1.05 -10.50 -8.11
CA GLY A 107 -1.74 -11.01 -9.31
C GLY A 107 -3.21 -10.59 -9.45
N ALA A 108 -3.77 -9.77 -8.55
CA ALA A 108 -5.16 -9.30 -8.65
C ALA A 108 -5.44 -8.00 -7.88
N GLU A 109 -6.62 -7.44 -8.11
CA GLU A 109 -7.25 -6.47 -7.21
C GLU A 109 -8.48 -7.12 -6.56
N LEU A 110 -8.67 -6.87 -5.28
CA LEU A 110 -9.85 -7.29 -4.54
C LEU A 110 -11.07 -6.50 -5.02
N LEU A 111 -12.18 -7.20 -5.24
CA LEU A 111 -13.42 -6.62 -5.79
C LEU A 111 -14.63 -6.83 -4.87
N ASP A 112 -14.46 -7.53 -3.75
CA ASP A 112 -15.53 -7.93 -2.84
C ASP A 112 -15.00 -8.01 -1.39
N PRO A 113 -15.90 -8.00 -0.38
CA PRO A 113 -15.53 -8.08 1.04
C PRO A 113 -15.21 -9.49 1.55
N ASP A 114 -15.16 -10.54 0.72
CA ASP A 114 -14.98 -11.92 1.19
C ASP A 114 -13.66 -12.09 1.96
N PRO A 115 -13.71 -12.49 3.25
CA PRO A 115 -12.52 -12.78 4.03
C PRO A 115 -11.64 -13.90 3.42
N ALA A 116 -12.23 -14.85 2.70
CA ALA A 116 -11.49 -15.95 2.07
C ALA A 116 -10.59 -15.48 0.91
N SER A 117 -10.88 -14.30 0.35
CA SER A 117 -10.07 -13.68 -0.71
C SER A 117 -8.85 -12.93 -0.14
N ARG A 118 -8.66 -12.89 1.18
CA ARG A 118 -7.56 -12.14 1.81
C ARG A 118 -6.34 -13.03 1.99
N PRO A 119 -5.20 -12.66 1.39
CA PRO A 119 -4.00 -13.45 1.57
C PRO A 119 -3.44 -13.27 2.98
N GLU A 120 -2.81 -14.33 3.50
CA GLU A 120 -2.10 -14.28 4.78
C GLU A 120 -0.73 -13.57 4.67
N SER A 121 -0.24 -13.36 3.45
CA SER A 121 0.98 -12.63 3.17
C SER A 121 0.91 -11.90 1.83
N LEU A 122 1.64 -10.78 1.73
CA LEU A 122 1.81 -10.03 0.48
C LEU A 122 3.30 -9.78 0.25
N THR A 123 3.76 -10.01 -0.98
CA THR A 123 5.14 -9.72 -1.37
C THR A 123 5.18 -8.60 -2.40
N TYR A 124 6.04 -7.63 -2.12
CA TYR A 124 6.29 -6.46 -2.94
C TYR A 124 7.71 -6.52 -3.49
N VAL A 125 7.90 -5.95 -4.69
CA VAL A 125 9.23 -5.52 -5.11
C VAL A 125 9.51 -4.19 -4.40
N ALA A 126 10.57 -4.14 -3.60
CA ALA A 126 10.89 -2.99 -2.77
C ALA A 126 12.37 -2.62 -2.82
N THR A 127 12.66 -1.34 -3.02
CA THR A 127 14.03 -0.79 -3.04
C THR A 127 14.14 0.38 -2.09
N LEU A 128 14.90 0.21 -1.02
CA LEU A 128 15.27 1.30 -0.10
C LEU A 128 16.38 2.15 -0.73
N ARG A 129 16.20 3.46 -0.74
CA ARG A 129 17.15 4.44 -1.27
C ARG A 129 17.98 5.04 -0.12
N ASP A 130 19.16 5.56 -0.46
CA ASP A 130 20.07 6.19 0.50
C ASP A 130 19.45 7.39 1.24
N ASP A 131 18.48 8.06 0.62
CA ASP A 131 17.75 9.18 1.21
C ASP A 131 16.62 8.74 2.17
N GLY A 132 16.46 7.42 2.38
CA GLY A 132 15.43 6.85 3.23
C GLY A 132 14.08 6.64 2.54
N THR A 133 13.96 6.97 1.25
CA THR A 133 12.76 6.69 0.45
C THR A 133 12.67 5.20 0.14
N LEU A 134 11.48 4.62 0.30
CA LEU A 134 11.20 3.24 -0.12
C LEU A 134 10.34 3.26 -1.39
N LEU A 135 10.87 2.70 -2.47
CA LEU A 135 10.09 2.43 -3.68
C LEU A 135 9.45 1.06 -3.54
N VAL A 136 8.13 0.98 -3.76
CA VAL A 136 7.35 -0.24 -3.57
C VAL A 136 6.48 -0.50 -4.79
N SER A 137 6.49 -1.72 -5.28
CA SER A 137 5.68 -2.16 -6.42
C SER A 137 5.04 -3.50 -6.14
N ILE A 138 3.79 -3.68 -6.55
CA ILE A 138 3.09 -4.96 -6.52
C ILE A 138 2.39 -5.19 -7.85
N SER A 139 2.58 -6.39 -8.40
CA SER A 139 1.90 -6.80 -9.62
C SER A 139 0.47 -7.18 -9.28
N PHE A 140 -0.50 -6.59 -9.99
CA PHE A 140 -1.91 -6.96 -9.89
C PHE A 140 -2.36 -7.83 -11.08
N GLY A 141 -1.40 -8.36 -11.86
CA GLY A 141 -1.64 -9.17 -13.05
C GLY A 141 -1.27 -8.41 -14.33
N PRO A 142 -2.12 -7.51 -14.86
CA PRO A 142 -1.86 -6.83 -16.12
C PRO A 142 -0.82 -5.70 -16.03
N GLY A 143 -0.45 -5.27 -14.82
CA GLY A 143 0.59 -4.28 -14.58
C GLY A 143 0.96 -4.17 -13.11
N PHE A 144 1.47 -3.01 -12.71
CA PHE A 144 1.95 -2.73 -11.36
C PHE A 144 1.24 -1.54 -10.76
N TRP A 145 0.85 -1.67 -9.50
CA TRP A 145 0.72 -0.52 -8.62
C TRP A 145 2.09 -0.16 -8.06
N ASN A 146 2.42 1.12 -8.08
CA ASN A 146 3.70 1.66 -7.68
C ASN A 146 3.48 2.76 -6.63
N PHE A 147 4.31 2.77 -5.60
CA PHE A 147 4.24 3.68 -4.47
C PHE A 147 5.65 4.15 -4.07
N VAL A 148 5.73 5.39 -3.64
CA VAL A 148 6.93 6.03 -3.08
C VAL A 148 6.60 6.37 -1.63
N LEU A 149 7.26 5.71 -0.68
CA LEU A 149 7.14 6.03 0.74
C LEU A 149 8.29 6.94 1.14
N ALA A 150 7.96 8.10 1.69
CA ALA A 150 8.91 8.91 2.44
C ALA A 150 8.95 8.41 3.89
N ARG A 151 10.10 8.60 4.56
CA ARG A 151 10.19 8.40 6.01
C ARG A 151 9.27 9.40 6.71
N ALA A 152 8.46 8.91 7.66
CA ALA A 152 7.69 9.78 8.55
C ALA A 152 8.65 10.57 9.45
N ASP A 153 8.35 11.85 9.68
CA ASP A 153 9.17 12.79 10.46
C ASP A 153 9.11 12.54 11.97
#